data_AF-A0A968ZWE5-F1
#
_entry.id   AF-A0A968ZWE5-F1
#
_cell.length_a   1.000
_cell.length_b   1.000
_cell.length_c   1.000
_cell.angle_alpha   90.00
_cell.angle_beta   90.00
_cell.angle_gamma   90.00
#
_symmetry.space_group_name_H-M   'P 1'
#
loop_
_entity.id
_entity.type
_entity.pdbx_description
1 polymer ?
#
loop_
_entity_poly.entity_id
_entity_poly.type
_entity_poly.pdbx_seq_one_letter_code
_entity_poly.pdbx_strand_id
1 'polypeptide(L)'
;MPDVAKSLADSPAKAVSTAASDESNEIFDADRIEAFALSQGKPKTFRGVFLSTFITIFLAEMGDKTQVTTLLMAAEFHAPWVIFAGAGAALIATSLVGVLLGQWLAQRISPQALDRSAGLTLLGITVWLLWDLLVA
;
A
#
# COMPACT_ATOMS: atom_id res chain seq x y z
N MET A 1 -65.94 -6.75 30.24
CA MET A 1 -64.54 -7.14 29.98
C MET A 1 -64.38 -7.61 28.54
N PRO A 2 -63.90 -6.75 27.63
CA PRO A 2 -63.34 -7.20 26.37
C PRO A 2 -62.01 -6.48 26.08
N ASP A 3 -60.91 -6.88 26.72
CA ASP A 3 -59.64 -6.16 26.48
C ASP A 3 -58.37 -7.03 26.58
N VAL A 4 -58.50 -8.32 26.30
CA VAL A 4 -57.33 -9.22 26.19
C VAL A 4 -57.16 -9.74 24.76
N ALA A 5 -58.24 -9.83 23.98
CA ALA A 5 -58.20 -10.35 22.60
C ALA A 5 -57.65 -9.36 21.55
N LYS A 6 -57.54 -8.06 21.86
CA LYS A 6 -56.88 -7.08 20.96
C LYS A 6 -55.38 -6.98 21.16
N SER A 7 -54.85 -7.46 22.30
CA SER A 7 -53.41 -7.39 22.61
C SER A 7 -52.60 -8.47 21.87
N LEU A 8 -53.22 -9.62 21.56
CA LEU A 8 -52.57 -10.72 20.84
C LEU A 8 -52.64 -10.59 19.31
N ALA A 9 -53.21 -9.49 18.79
CA ALA A 9 -53.37 -9.22 17.36
C ALA A 9 -52.37 -8.18 16.81
N ASP A 10 -51.42 -7.71 17.63
CA ASP A 10 -50.22 -7.06 17.12
C ASP A 10 -49.34 -8.17 16.53
N SER A 11 -49.61 -8.41 15.24
CA SER A 11 -49.01 -9.42 14.38
C SER A 11 -47.48 -9.49 14.56
N PRO A 12 -46.88 -10.70 14.54
CA PRO A 12 -45.42 -10.86 14.52
C PRO A 12 -44.77 -10.10 13.35
N ALA A 13 -45.54 -9.76 12.32
CA ALA A 13 -45.12 -8.89 11.23
C ALA A 13 -44.73 -7.47 11.68
N LYS A 14 -45.34 -6.92 12.74
CA LYS A 14 -45.04 -5.60 13.28
C LYS A 14 -43.73 -5.62 14.07
N ALA A 15 -43.51 -6.65 14.89
CA ALA A 15 -42.27 -6.86 15.62
C ALA A 15 -41.08 -7.13 14.67
N VAL A 16 -41.28 -7.91 13.61
CA VAL A 16 -40.26 -8.15 12.57
C VAL A 16 -40.01 -6.90 11.73
N SER A 17 -41.04 -6.12 11.41
CA SER A 17 -40.87 -4.86 10.68
C SER A 17 -40.15 -3.79 11.50
N THR A 18 -40.41 -3.71 12.81
CA THR A 18 -39.71 -2.80 13.72
C THR A 18 -38.27 -3.24 13.99
N ALA A 19 -38.04 -4.55 14.19
CA ALA A 19 -36.69 -5.08 14.34
C ALA A 19 -35.87 -4.95 13.04
N ALA A 20 -36.47 -5.19 11.88
CA ALA A 20 -35.83 -4.99 10.59
C ALA A 20 -35.59 -3.50 10.28
N SER A 21 -36.46 -2.59 10.77
CA SER A 21 -36.22 -1.14 10.66
C SER A 21 -35.10 -0.66 11.58
N ASP A 22 -34.95 -1.26 12.77
CA ASP A 22 -33.84 -0.96 13.68
C ASP A 22 -32.51 -1.51 13.14
N GLU A 23 -32.48 -2.75 12.65
CA GLU A 23 -31.27 -3.40 12.10
C GLU A 23 -30.80 -2.73 10.80
N SER A 24 -31.74 -2.26 9.96
CA SER A 24 -31.38 -1.44 8.78
C SER A 24 -30.87 -0.05 9.16
N ASN A 25 -31.32 0.54 10.27
CA ASN A 25 -30.77 1.80 10.79
C ASN A 25 -29.36 1.63 11.37
N GLU A 26 -29.05 0.47 11.94
CA GLU A 26 -27.69 0.14 12.44
C GLU A 26 -26.69 -0.12 11.30
N ILE A 27 -27.13 -0.69 10.18
CA ILE A 27 -26.29 -0.93 8.98
C ILE A 27 -25.97 0.38 8.25
N PHE A 28 -26.88 1.35 8.27
CA PHE A 28 -26.71 2.68 7.68
C PHE A 28 -26.46 3.76 8.75
N ASP A 29 -25.65 3.42 9.75
CA ASP A 29 -25.29 4.34 10.82
C ASP A 29 -24.40 5.46 10.28
N ALA A 30 -25.02 6.62 10.03
CA ALA A 30 -24.37 7.81 9.48
C ALA A 30 -23.18 8.25 10.34
N ASP A 31 -23.24 8.01 11.65
CA ASP A 31 -22.17 8.32 12.61
C ASP A 31 -20.94 7.42 12.41
N ARG A 32 -21.12 6.16 11.96
CA ARG A 32 -20.00 5.25 11.62
C ARG A 32 -19.39 5.59 10.27
N ILE A 33 -20.21 6.00 9.31
CA ILE A 33 -19.73 6.51 8.01
C ILE A 33 -18.97 7.83 8.22
N GLU A 34 -19.46 8.71 9.09
CA GLU A 34 -18.79 9.95 9.46
C GLU A 34 -17.52 9.67 10.27
N ALA A 35 -17.53 8.75 11.24
CA ALA A 35 -16.32 8.33 11.96
C ALA A 35 -15.27 7.68 11.04
N PHE A 36 -15.70 6.93 10.03
CA PHE A 36 -14.80 6.41 8.99
C PHE A 36 -14.28 7.53 8.07
N ALA A 37 -15.12 8.49 7.70
CA ALA A 37 -14.73 9.65 6.90
C ALA A 37 -13.79 10.62 7.65
N LEU A 38 -13.95 10.74 8.98
CA LEU A 38 -13.08 11.49 9.88
C LEU A 38 -11.77 10.73 10.18
N SER A 39 -11.79 9.40 10.06
CA SER A 39 -10.61 8.52 10.11
C SER A 39 -9.78 8.59 8.81
N GLN A 40 -10.40 8.92 7.68
CA GLN A 40 -9.68 9.27 6.45
C GLN A 40 -8.97 10.62 6.65
N GLY A 41 -7.77 10.54 7.23
CA GLY A 41 -7.01 11.67 7.75
C GLY A 41 -6.86 12.82 6.76
N LYS A 42 -6.78 14.03 7.32
CA LYS A 42 -6.53 15.33 6.64
C LYS A 42 -5.67 15.18 5.38
N PRO A 43 -5.99 15.89 4.28
CA PRO A 43 -5.18 15.86 3.07
C PRO A 43 -3.72 16.07 3.43
N LYS A 44 -2.88 15.08 3.14
CA LYS A 44 -1.47 15.14 3.50
C LYS A 44 -0.89 16.34 2.77
N THR A 45 -0.44 17.31 3.56
CA THR A 45 0.30 18.46 3.02
C THR A 45 1.47 17.93 2.20
N PHE A 46 1.89 18.65 1.15
CA PHE A 46 3.04 18.25 0.33
C PHE A 46 4.24 17.85 1.19
N ARG A 47 4.49 18.59 2.29
CA ARG A 47 5.50 18.27 3.29
C ARG A 47 5.29 16.92 3.96
N GLY A 48 4.05 16.60 4.34
CA GLY A 48 3.69 15.30 4.93
C GLY A 48 3.88 14.15 3.95
N VAL A 49 3.47 14.30 2.68
CA VAL A 49 3.71 13.28 1.65
C VAL A 49 5.20 13.10 1.44
N PHE A 50 5.93 14.18 1.15
CA PHE A 50 7.38 14.15 0.93
C PHE A 50 8.13 13.49 2.09
N LEU A 51 7.88 13.92 3.33
CA LEU A 51 8.59 13.39 4.49
C LEU A 51 8.24 11.92 4.74
N SER A 52 6.97 11.54 4.60
CA SER A 52 6.56 10.14 4.77
C SER A 52 7.21 9.24 3.71
N THR A 53 7.14 9.61 2.44
CA THR A 53 7.76 8.87 1.34
C THR A 53 9.28 8.82 1.49
N PHE A 54 9.92 9.94 1.84
CA PHE A 54 11.37 9.99 2.08
C PHE A 54 11.78 9.04 3.19
N ILE A 55 11.15 9.11 4.37
CA ILE A 55 11.50 8.25 5.50
C ILE A 55 11.25 6.78 5.15
N THR A 56 10.10 6.44 4.56
CA THR A 56 9.78 5.07 4.19
C THR A 56 10.80 4.48 3.21
N ILE A 57 11.13 5.21 2.13
CA ILE A 57 12.10 4.74 1.15
C ILE A 57 13.50 4.72 1.75
N PHE A 58 13.88 5.75 2.51
CA PHE A 58 15.18 5.81 3.17
C PHE A 58 15.39 4.60 4.08
N LEU A 59 14.44 4.29 4.96
CA LEU A 59 14.52 3.10 5.82
C LEU A 59 14.55 1.80 5.02
N ALA A 60 13.79 1.70 3.92
CA ALA A 60 13.79 0.51 3.07
C ALA A 60 15.14 0.29 2.36
N GLU A 61 15.85 1.37 2.05
CA GLU A 61 17.12 1.35 1.31
C GLU A 61 18.36 1.39 2.23
N MET A 62 18.20 1.65 3.53
CA MET A 62 19.30 1.73 4.49
C MET A 62 20.04 0.39 4.60
N GLY A 63 21.33 0.40 4.29
CA GLY A 63 22.16 -0.81 4.29
C GLY A 63 22.11 -1.62 3.00
N ASP A 64 21.56 -1.07 1.91
CA ASP A 64 21.65 -1.72 0.61
C ASP A 64 23.11 -1.85 0.13
N LYS A 65 23.35 -2.88 -0.70
CA LYS A 65 24.65 -3.17 -1.32
C LYS A 65 25.17 -1.98 -2.13
N THR A 66 24.28 -1.17 -2.69
CA THR A 66 24.66 0.06 -3.42
C THR A 66 25.30 1.08 -2.48
N GLN A 67 24.86 1.18 -1.22
CA GLN A 67 25.44 2.10 -0.24
C GLN A 67 26.86 1.67 0.14
N VAL A 68 27.08 0.38 0.40
CA VAL A 68 28.41 -0.18 0.71
C VAL A 68 29.37 0.02 -0.46
N THR A 69 28.90 -0.24 -1.68
CA THR A 69 29.71 -0.05 -2.89
C THR A 69 30.10 1.40 -3.09
N THR A 70 29.14 2.32 -2.92
CA THR A 70 29.39 3.78 -3.06
C THR A 70 30.37 4.26 -2.00
N LEU A 71 30.24 3.79 -0.75
CA LEU A 71 31.16 4.11 0.34
C LEU A 71 32.57 3.57 0.07
N LEU A 72 32.68 2.33 -0.43
CA LEU A 72 33.96 1.73 -0.78
C LEU A 72 34.65 2.51 -1.91
N MET A 73 33.93 2.87 -2.96
CA MET A 73 34.48 3.72 -4.03
C MET A 73 34.92 5.08 -3.46
N ALA A 74 34.13 5.69 -2.57
CA ALA A 74 34.48 6.98 -1.97
C ALA A 74 35.78 6.89 -1.16
N ALA A 75 35.98 5.78 -0.44
CA ALA A 75 37.21 5.49 0.29
C ALA A 75 38.40 5.19 -0.63
N GLU A 76 38.19 4.48 -1.74
CA GLU A 76 39.25 4.10 -2.68
C GLU A 76 39.77 5.30 -3.49
N PHE A 77 38.87 6.05 -4.13
CA PHE A 77 39.25 7.11 -5.08
C PHE A 77 39.45 8.49 -4.43
N HIS A 78 39.20 8.61 -3.12
CA HIS A 78 39.38 9.85 -2.34
C HIS A 78 38.64 11.08 -2.93
N ALA A 79 37.60 10.85 -3.73
CA ALA A 79 36.83 11.87 -4.44
C ALA A 79 35.33 11.76 -4.10
N PRO A 80 34.93 12.02 -2.84
CA PRO A 80 33.59 11.72 -2.33
C PRO A 80 32.48 12.49 -3.07
N TRP A 81 32.74 13.73 -3.46
CA TRP A 81 31.75 14.56 -4.16
C TRP A 81 31.46 14.08 -5.58
N VAL A 82 32.49 13.62 -6.31
CA VAL A 82 32.35 13.09 -7.67
C VAL A 82 31.57 11.78 -7.63
N ILE A 83 31.87 10.92 -6.66
CA ILE A 83 31.20 9.64 -6.48
C ILE A 83 29.76 9.84 -6.03
N PHE A 84 29.52 10.77 -5.12
CA PHE A 84 28.16 11.15 -4.72
C PHE A 84 27.34 11.63 -5.91
N ALA A 85 27.90 12.53 -6.74
CA ALA A 85 27.23 13.02 -7.93
C ALA A 85 26.98 11.91 -8.96
N GLY A 86 27.96 11.01 -9.16
CA GLY A 86 27.86 9.88 -10.08
C GLY A 86 26.81 8.86 -9.62
N ALA A 87 26.85 8.43 -8.36
CA ALA A 87 25.87 7.51 -7.79
C ALA A 87 24.46 8.12 -7.75
N GLY A 88 24.35 9.40 -7.40
CA GLY A 88 23.07 10.12 -7.44
C GLY A 88 22.51 10.25 -8.86
N ALA A 89 23.34 10.58 -9.84
CA ALA A 89 22.95 10.62 -11.24
C ALA A 89 22.53 9.24 -11.76
N ALA A 90 23.26 8.18 -11.39
CA ALA A 90 22.91 6.81 -11.74
C ALA A 90 21.54 6.44 -11.16
N LEU A 91 21.27 6.73 -9.89
CA LEU A 91 19.99 6.47 -9.23
C LEU A 91 18.82 7.20 -9.90
N ILE A 92 19.00 8.48 -10.22
CA ILE A 92 17.99 9.27 -10.93
C ILE A 92 17.74 8.66 -12.31
N ALA A 93 18.80 8.30 -13.04
CA ALA A 93 18.70 7.73 -14.38
C ALA A 93 17.99 6.38 -14.38
N THR A 94 18.36 5.45 -13.49
CA THR A 94 17.71 4.13 -13.39
C THR A 94 16.26 4.26 -12.92
N SER A 95 15.97 5.15 -11.98
CA SER A 95 14.59 5.42 -11.54
C SER A 95 13.75 5.97 -12.67
N LEU A 96 14.27 6.93 -13.44
CA LEU A 96 13.57 7.52 -14.58
C LEU A 96 13.27 6.46 -15.65
N VAL A 97 14.25 5.63 -16.00
CA VAL A 97 14.05 4.52 -16.94
C VAL A 97 13.00 3.55 -16.42
N GLY A 98 13.06 3.18 -15.14
CA GLY A 98 12.09 2.31 -14.49
C GLY A 98 10.66 2.85 -14.53
N VAL A 99 10.49 4.15 -14.23
CA VAL A 99 9.17 4.81 -14.28
C VAL A 99 8.65 4.90 -15.71
N LEU A 100 9.47 5.28 -16.68
CA LEU A 100 9.05 5.37 -18.09
C LEU A 100 8.65 4.02 -18.65
N LEU A 101 9.46 2.98 -18.40
CA LEU A 101 9.14 1.61 -18.82
C LEU A 101 7.91 1.07 -18.09
N GLY A 102 7.81 1.30 -16.79
CA GLY A 102 6.66 0.89 -15.98
C GLY A 102 5.37 1.55 -16.45
N GLN A 103 5.40 2.85 -16.74
CA GLN A 103 4.26 3.59 -17.29
C GLN A 103 3.87 3.06 -18.67
N TRP A 104 4.84 2.83 -19.55
CA TRP A 104 4.59 2.27 -20.88
C TRP A 104 3.96 0.87 -20.79
N LEU A 105 4.45 0.02 -19.89
CA LEU A 105 3.94 -1.33 -19.67
C LEU A 105 2.53 -1.31 -19.07
N ALA A 106 2.27 -0.41 -18.11
CA ALA A 106 0.97 -0.22 -17.48
C ALA A 106 -0.13 0.23 -18.47
N GLN A 107 0.24 0.88 -19.57
CA GLN A 107 -0.70 1.26 -20.63
C GLN A 107 -1.05 0.10 -21.57
N ARG A 108 -0.23 -0.96 -21.61
CA ARG A 108 -0.36 -2.07 -22.57
C ARG A 108 -0.93 -3.34 -21.95
N ILE A 109 -0.76 -3.52 -20.64
CA ILE A 109 -1.08 -4.76 -19.92
C ILE A 109 -2.12 -4.46 -18.84
N SER A 110 -3.05 -5.40 -18.60
CA SER A 110 -4.04 -5.25 -17.53
C SER A 110 -3.36 -5.23 -16.14
N PRO A 111 -3.87 -4.44 -15.18
CA PRO A 111 -3.29 -4.35 -13.83
C PRO A 111 -3.14 -5.72 -13.15
N GLN A 112 -4.13 -6.59 -13.32
CA GLN A 112 -4.11 -7.95 -12.76
C GLN A 112 -2.98 -8.82 -13.31
N ALA A 113 -2.63 -8.65 -14.60
CA ALA A 113 -1.53 -9.40 -15.19
C ALA A 113 -0.18 -8.85 -14.71
N LEU A 114 -0.06 -7.53 -14.50
CA LEU A 114 1.13 -6.91 -13.93
C LEU A 114 1.40 -7.41 -12.51
N ASP A 115 0.40 -7.36 -11.63
CA ASP A 115 0.55 -7.80 -10.23
C ASP A 115 0.95 -9.27 -10.14
N ARG A 116 0.30 -10.14 -10.92
CA ARG A 116 0.64 -11.57 -10.98
C ARG A 116 2.05 -11.80 -11.53
N SER A 117 2.44 -11.08 -12.59
CA SER A 117 3.76 -11.22 -13.19
C SER A 117 4.87 -10.75 -12.26
N ALA A 118 4.66 -9.65 -11.54
CA ALA A 118 5.61 -9.12 -10.56
C ALA A 118 5.81 -10.13 -9.42
N GLY A 119 4.72 -10.65 -8.85
CA GLY A 119 4.79 -11.67 -7.80
C GLY A 119 5.46 -12.97 -8.27
N LEU A 120 5.13 -13.45 -9.46
CA LEU A 120 5.73 -14.68 -10.01
C LEU A 120 7.23 -14.52 -10.28
N THR A 121 7.63 -13.37 -10.82
CA THR A 121 9.03 -13.04 -11.06
C THR A 121 9.80 -12.97 -9.75
N LEU A 122 9.22 -12.32 -8.73
CA LEU A 122 9.84 -12.23 -7.40
C LEU A 122 10.02 -13.62 -6.79
N LEU A 123 9.00 -14.47 -6.84
CA LEU A 123 9.04 -15.84 -6.33
C LEU A 123 10.09 -16.67 -7.07
N GLY A 124 10.17 -16.54 -8.40
CA GLY A 124 11.19 -17.20 -9.21
C GLY A 124 12.60 -16.80 -8.81
N ILE A 125 12.85 -15.49 -8.62
CA ILE A 125 14.14 -14.97 -8.14
C ILE A 125 14.45 -15.51 -6.74
N THR A 126 13.47 -15.56 -5.83
CA THR A 126 13.65 -16.10 -4.49
C THR A 126 14.01 -17.58 -4.51
N VAL A 127 13.32 -18.41 -5.30
CA VAL A 127 13.62 -19.83 -5.44
C VAL A 127 15.01 -20.04 -6.02
N TRP A 128 15.37 -19.25 -7.03
CA TRP A 128 16.70 -19.32 -7.65
C TRP A 128 17.82 -18.98 -6.66
N LEU A 129 17.69 -17.86 -5.94
CA LEU A 129 18.64 -17.47 -4.88
C LEU A 129 18.73 -18.50 -3.76
N LEU A 130 17.60 -19.09 -3.37
CA LEU A 130 17.57 -20.12 -2.33
C LEU A 130 18.28 -21.39 -2.79
N TRP A 131 18.08 -21.80 -4.05
CA TRP A 131 18.80 -22.93 -4.63
C TRP A 131 20.30 -22.69 -4.67
N ASP A 132 20.73 -21.53 -5.17
CA ASP A 132 22.14 -21.16 -5.21
C ASP A 132 22.76 -21.14 -3.81
N LEU A 133 22.02 -20.69 -2.80
CA LEU A 133 22.45 -20.71 -1.41
C LEU A 133 22.54 -22.13 -0.81
N LEU A 134 21.69 -23.07 -1.23
CA LEU A 134 21.70 -24.45 -0.75
C LEU A 134 22.83 -25.30 -1.37
N VAL A 135 23.28 -24.93 -2.57
CA VAL A 135 24.31 -25.66 -3.33
C VAL A 135 25.71 -25.07 -3.13
N ALA A 136 25.81 -23.79 -2.73
CA ALA A 136 27.06 -23.13 -2.36
C ALA A 136 27.60 -23.61 -0.99
#